data_AF-A0A1M2VW55-F1
#
_entry.id   AF-A0A1M2VW55-F1
#
_cell.length_a   1.000
_cell.length_b   1.000
_cell.length_c   1.000
_cell.angle_alpha   90.00
_cell.angle_beta   90.00
_cell.angle_gamma   90.00
#
_symmetry.space_group_name_H-M   'P 1'
#
loop_
_entity.id
_entity.type
_entity.pdbx_description
1 polymer ?
#
loop_
_entity_poly.entity_id
_entity_poly.type
_entity_poly.pdbx_seq_one_letter_code
_entity_poly.pdbx_strand_id
1 'polypeptide(L)'
;MKYSPSESGHFDGQRGYGYVSIEKFIDAARSVNAGLTQPADYDKHGLPTIANTVLTTAILNAGRISLDEKRPVTIKHNDGQWVLE
;
A
#
# COMPACT_ATOMS: atom_id res chain seq x y z
N MET A 1 -9.99 1.92 20.37
CA MET A 1 -8.54 1.71 20.58
C MET A 1 -8.05 2.74 21.58
N LYS A 2 -7.39 2.33 22.66
CA LYS A 2 -6.77 3.28 23.59
C LYS A 2 -5.37 3.61 23.06
N TYR A 3 -5.24 4.76 22.39
CA TYR A 3 -3.95 5.30 21.98
C TYR A 3 -3.15 5.89 23.16
N SER A 4 -3.77 5.98 24.33
CA SER A 4 -3.10 6.42 25.55
C SER A 4 -2.14 5.33 26.04
N PRO A 5 -0.86 5.65 26.27
CA PRO A 5 0.09 4.73 26.90
C PRO A 5 -0.36 4.34 28.31
N SER A 6 -0.05 3.11 28.70
CA SER A 6 -0.14 2.63 30.08
C SER A 6 0.93 3.30 30.95
N GLU A 7 0.89 3.04 32.26
CA GLU A 7 1.92 3.47 33.22
C GLU A 7 3.33 2.98 32.85
N SER A 8 3.45 1.90 32.08
CA SER A 8 4.73 1.39 31.55
C SER A 8 5.08 1.91 30.16
N GLY A 9 4.31 2.85 29.61
CA GLY A 9 4.57 3.49 28.31
C GLY A 9 4.05 2.72 27.09
N HIS A 10 3.33 1.61 27.27
CA HIS A 10 2.84 0.74 26.20
C HIS A 10 1.37 1.03 25.84
N PHE A 11 0.96 0.88 24.59
CA PHE A 11 -0.44 1.11 24.18
C PHE A 11 -1.03 -0.03 23.35
N ASP A 12 -2.36 -0.17 23.43
CA ASP A 12 -3.13 -1.19 22.72
C ASP A 12 -3.14 -0.88 21.21
N GLY A 13 -2.13 -1.39 20.51
CA GLY A 13 -1.95 -1.16 19.08
C GLY A 13 -0.52 -0.83 18.65
N GLN A 14 0.45 -0.79 19.58
CA GLN A 14 1.85 -0.50 19.26
C GLN A 14 2.48 -1.48 18.25
N ARG A 15 1.94 -2.70 18.15
CA ARG A 15 2.31 -3.71 17.14
C ARG A 15 1.28 -3.85 16.02
N GLY A 16 0.23 -3.04 16.06
CA GLY A 16 -0.83 -3.05 15.07
C GLY A 16 -0.32 -2.46 13.76
N TYR A 17 -0.83 -3.01 12.65
CA TYR A 17 -0.44 -2.58 11.31
C TYR A 17 -0.59 -1.06 11.13
N GLY A 18 -1.69 -0.45 11.57
CA GLY A 18 -1.91 0.99 11.43
C GLY A 18 -0.78 1.88 11.97
N TYR A 19 -0.27 1.58 13.17
CA TYR A 19 0.82 2.36 13.76
C TYR A 19 2.16 2.05 13.06
N VAL A 20 2.48 0.76 12.90
CA VAL A 20 3.76 0.32 12.33
C VAL A 20 3.90 0.78 10.87
N SER A 21 2.83 0.73 10.07
CA SER A 21 2.86 1.18 8.68
C SER A 21 3.16 2.68 8.56
N ILE A 22 2.60 3.50 9.46
CA ILE A 22 2.85 4.95 9.48
C ILE A 22 4.31 5.21 9.88
N GLU A 23 4.82 4.53 10.92
CA GLU A 23 6.22 4.62 11.31
C GLU A 23 7.15 4.33 10.12
N LYS A 24 6.95 3.19 9.43
CA LYS A 24 7.78 2.82 8.27
C LYS A 24 7.64 3.77 7.09
N PHE A 25 6.45 4.33 6.86
CA PHE A 25 6.24 5.36 5.85
C PHE A 25 7.06 6.62 6.17
N ILE A 26 7.01 7.10 7.41
CA ILE A 26 7.77 8.29 7.83
C ILE A 26 9.28 8.06 7.71
N ASP A 27 9.78 6.90 8.13
CA ASP A 27 11.20 6.55 7.99
C ASP A 27 11.63 6.54 6.52
N ALA A 28 10.83 5.93 5.64
CA ALA A 28 11.11 5.92 4.20
C ALA A 28 11.11 7.34 3.61
N ALA A 29 10.09 8.15 3.93
CA ALA A 29 9.99 9.52 3.44
C ALA A 29 11.18 10.40 3.89
N ARG A 30 11.63 10.24 5.14
CA ARG A 30 12.82 10.93 5.65
C ARG A 30 14.09 10.51 4.92
N SER A 31 14.26 9.21 4.69
CA SER A 31 15.43 8.68 3.98
C SER A 31 15.51 9.18 2.55
N VAL A 32 14.37 9.24 1.84
CA VAL A 32 14.29 9.81 0.48
C VAL A 32 14.62 11.30 0.50
N ASN A 33 14.03 12.06 1.41
CA ASN A 33 14.28 13.50 1.52
C ASN A 33 15.74 13.83 1.86
N ALA A 34 16.42 12.94 2.58
CA ALA A 34 17.85 13.06 2.89
C ALA A 34 18.76 12.59 1.74
N GLY A 35 18.20 12.08 0.64
CA GLY A 35 18.96 11.55 -0.50
C GLY A 35 19.69 10.23 -0.22
N LEU A 36 19.32 9.51 0.85
CA LEU A 36 19.95 8.26 1.26
C LEU A 36 19.39 7.06 0.49
N THR A 37 18.14 7.14 0.06
CA THR A 37 17.43 6.13 -0.72
C THR A 37 16.56 6.80 -1.79
N GLN A 38 16.14 6.02 -2.79
CA GLN A 38 15.19 6.45 -3.81
C GLN A 38 13.82 5.82 -3.56
N PRO A 39 12.71 6.47 -3.98
CA PRO A 39 11.36 5.88 -3.88
C PRO A 39 11.27 4.46 -4.45
N ALA A 40 11.93 4.23 -5.60
CA ALA A 40 11.94 2.94 -6.31
C ALA A 40 12.63 1.81 -5.52
N ASP A 41 13.46 2.13 -4.53
CA ASP A 41 14.06 1.11 -3.66
C ASP A 41 12.96 0.40 -2.86
N TYR A 42 11.94 1.14 -2.40
CA TYR A 42 10.87 0.65 -1.55
C TYR A 42 9.82 -0.20 -2.28
N ASP A 43 9.74 -0.11 -3.61
CA ASP A 43 8.85 -0.96 -4.42
C ASP A 43 9.20 -2.45 -4.25
N LYS A 44 10.46 -2.77 -3.94
CA LYS A 44 10.96 -4.13 -3.72
C LYS A 44 10.82 -4.61 -2.26
N HIS A 45 10.60 -3.69 -1.32
CA HIS A 45 10.72 -3.94 0.12
C HIS A 45 9.39 -4.21 0.85
N GLY A 46 8.30 -4.42 0.11
CA GLY A 46 7.00 -4.77 0.70
C GLY A 46 6.27 -3.61 1.38
N LEU A 47 6.73 -2.37 1.20
CA LEU A 47 5.93 -1.20 1.53
C LEU A 47 4.80 -1.03 0.49
N PRO A 48 3.60 -0.55 0.91
CA PRO A 48 2.49 -0.29 0.02
C PRO A 48 2.75 1.00 -0.78
N THR A 49 3.66 0.95 -1.74
CA THR A 49 3.94 2.06 -2.65
C THR A 49 2.80 2.22 -3.67
N ILE A 50 2.72 3.38 -4.31
CA ILE A 50 1.71 3.60 -5.35
C ILE A 50 1.85 2.58 -6.49
N ALA A 51 3.09 2.28 -6.90
CA ALA A 51 3.40 1.34 -7.97
C ALA A 51 2.83 -0.07 -7.66
N ASN A 52 3.04 -0.57 -6.44
CA ASN A 52 2.50 -1.85 -5.99
C ASN A 52 0.97 -1.80 -5.78
N THR A 53 0.41 -0.62 -5.52
CA THR A 53 -1.02 -0.45 -5.24
C THR A 53 -1.86 -0.42 -6.52
N VAL A 54 -1.32 0.03 -7.66
CA VAL A 54 -2.08 0.16 -8.93
C VAL A 54 -2.72 -1.17 -9.35
N LEU A 55 -1.99 -2.28 -9.27
CA LEU A 55 -2.53 -3.61 -9.63
C LEU A 55 -3.69 -4.00 -8.72
N THR A 56 -3.58 -3.75 -7.41
CA THR A 56 -4.67 -4.02 -6.46
C THR A 56 -5.91 -3.20 -6.82
N THR A 57 -5.76 -1.93 -7.20
CA THR A 57 -6.88 -1.12 -7.68
C THR A 57 -7.47 -1.66 -8.98
N ALA A 58 -6.65 -2.13 -9.92
CA ALA A 58 -7.12 -2.75 -11.15
C ALA A 58 -7.96 -4.01 -10.87
N ILE A 59 -7.56 -4.83 -9.89
CA ILE A 59 -8.33 -6.01 -9.45
C ILE A 59 -9.70 -5.60 -8.90
N LEU A 60 -9.75 -4.60 -8.02
CA LEU A 60 -11.02 -4.12 -7.46
C LEU A 60 -11.94 -3.55 -8.54
N ASN A 61 -11.39 -2.81 -9.50
CA ASN A 61 -12.15 -2.24 -10.60
C ASN A 61 -12.68 -3.33 -11.55
N ALA A 62 -11.85 -4.30 -11.92
CA ALA A 62 -12.27 -5.44 -12.74
C ALA A 62 -13.37 -6.26 -12.04
N GLY A 63 -13.27 -6.46 -10.72
CA GLY A 63 -14.30 -7.09 -9.92
C GLY A 63 -15.63 -6.31 -9.94
N ARG A 64 -15.58 -4.98 -9.82
CA ARG A 64 -16.78 -4.13 -9.93
C ARG A 64 -17.44 -4.27 -11.30
N ILE A 65 -16.67 -4.09 -12.38
CA ILE A 65 -17.15 -4.24 -13.77
C ILE A 65 -17.74 -5.64 -13.99
N SER A 66 -17.05 -6.69 -13.52
CA SER A 66 -17.51 -8.07 -13.66
C SER A 66 -18.88 -8.29 -13.00
N LEU A 67 -19.10 -7.72 -11.81
CA LEU A 67 -20.39 -7.80 -11.12
C LEU A 67 -21.49 -7.03 -11.85
N ASP A 68 -21.17 -5.86 -12.40
CA ASP A 68 -22.13 -5.03 -13.14
C ASP A 68 -22.54 -5.68 -14.47
N GLU A 69 -21.57 -6.21 -15.21
CA GLU A 69 -21.76 -6.73 -16.57
C GLU A 69 -22.03 -8.24 -16.61
N LYS A 70 -21.95 -8.92 -15.47
CA LYS A 70 -22.14 -10.38 -15.32
C LYS A 70 -21.25 -11.20 -16.25
N ARG A 71 -20.02 -10.73 -16.47
CA ARG A 71 -19.02 -11.40 -17.31
C ARG A 71 -17.64 -11.38 -16.64
N PRO A 72 -16.73 -12.28 -17.03
CA PRO A 72 -15.33 -12.15 -16.67
C PRO A 72 -14.72 -10.86 -17.25
N VAL A 73 -13.79 -10.26 -16.51
CA VAL A 73 -12.97 -9.12 -16.93
C VAL A 73 -11.50 -9.52 -16.75
N THR A 74 -10.73 -9.46 -17.82
CA THR A 74 -9.31 -9.78 -17.82
C THR A 74 -8.50 -8.52 -17.51
N ILE A 75 -7.44 -8.68 -16.73
CA ILE A 75 -6.49 -7.61 -16.44
C ILE A 75 -5.21 -7.93 -17.20
N LYS A 76 -4.81 -7.03 -18.10
CA LYS A 76 -3.57 -7.14 -18.88
C LYS A 76 -2.61 -6.02 -18.49
N HIS A 77 -1.32 -6.33 -18.48
CA HIS A 77 -0.28 -5.32 -18.38
C HIS A 77 0.24 -4.99 -19.78
N ASN A 78 0.04 -3.76 -20.25
CA ASN A 78 0.52 -3.28 -21.54
C ASN A 78 1.23 -1.94 -21.38
N ASP A 79 2.47 -1.83 -21.85
CA ASP A 79 3.29 -0.60 -21.84
C ASP A 79 3.31 0.14 -20.48
N GLY A 80 3.40 -0.61 -19.37
CA GLY A 80 3.44 -0.04 -18.02
C GLY A 80 2.07 0.36 -17.46
N GLN A 81 0.98 0.00 -18.14
CA GLN A 81 -0.39 0.28 -17.70
C GLN A 81 -1.19 -1.01 -17.53
N TRP A 82 -2.12 -0.99 -16.58
CA TRP A 82 -3.08 -2.06 -16.39
C TRP A 82 -4.36 -1.76 -17.18
N VAL A 83 -4.68 -2.61 -18.14
CA VAL A 83 -5.86 -2.51 -19.00
C VAL A 83 -6.88 -3.56 -18.58
N LEU A 84 -8.15 -3.17 -18.55
CA LEU A 84 -9.28 -4.02 -18.22
C LEU A 84 -10.10 -4.27 -19.47
N GLU A 85 -10.33 -5.55 -19.81
CA GLU A 85 -11.09 -5.96 -21.00
C GLU A 85 -12.07 -7.08 -20.69
#